data_AF-A0A662BW74-F1
#
_entry.id   AF-A0A662BW74-F1
#
_cell.length_a   1.000
_cell.length_b   1.000
_cell.length_c   1.000
_cell.angle_alpha   90.00
_cell.angle_beta   90.00
_cell.angle_gamma   90.00
#
_symmetry.space_group_name_H-M   'P 1'
#
loop_
_entity.id
_entity.type
_entity.pdbx_description
1 polymer ?
#
loop_
_entity_poly.entity_id
_entity_poly.type
_entity_poly.pdbx_seq_one_letter_code
_entity_poly.pdbx_strand_id
1 'polypeptide(L)' 'MNKVLRILIVISAVFNIMALSAQRKIAPEQPKLIVNIVVEQMRYDILQRYWSKFSKNGFKKLMNEGTLCKNAYYNYL' A
#
# COMPACT_ATOMS: atom_id res chain seq x y z
N MET A 1 21.93 -47.06 7.01
CA MET A 1 21.23 -45.79 6.71
C MET A 1 21.75 -44.71 7.65
N ASN A 2 22.59 -43.83 7.12
CA ASN A 2 23.57 -43.07 7.90
C ASN A 2 22.88 -42.01 8.78
N LYS A 3 23.36 -41.79 10.01
CA LYS A 3 22.78 -40.82 10.97
C LYS A 3 22.59 -39.42 10.34
N VAL A 4 23.50 -39.04 9.43
CA VAL A 4 23.46 -37.79 8.65
C VAL A 4 22.22 -37.68 7.76
N LEU A 5 21.78 -38.78 7.14
CA LEU A 5 20.61 -38.80 6.26
C LEU A 5 19.32 -38.51 7.03
N ARG A 6 19.20 -39.00 8.27
CA ARG A 6 18.04 -38.72 9.14
C ARG A 6 17.98 -37.24 9.55
N ILE A 7 19.12 -36.62 9.81
CA ILE A 7 19.20 -35.20 10.19
C ILE A 7 18.77 -34.29 9.03
N LEU A 8 19.23 -34.58 7.81
CA LEU A 8 18.85 -33.80 6.61
C LEU A 8 17.33 -33.85 6.34
N ILE A 9 16.70 -35.01 6.54
CA ILE A 9 15.25 -35.18 6.37
C ILE A 9 14.48 -34.33 7.39
N VAL A 10 14.94 -34.30 8.64
CA VAL A 10 14.30 -33.50 9.71
C VAL A 10 14.44 -32.00 9.42
N ILE A 11 15.62 -31.53 8.96
CA ILE A 11 15.84 -30.13 8.61
C ILE A 11 14.92 -29.70 7.46
N SER A 12 14.80 -30.53 6.42
CA SER A 12 13.89 -30.28 5.30
C SER A 12 12.43 -30.22 5.75
N ALA A 13 12.00 -31.13 6.65
CA ALA A 13 10.64 -31.10 7.20
C ALA A 13 10.35 -29.83 8.00
N VAL A 14 11.29 -29.37 8.84
CA VAL A 14 11.15 -28.13 9.62
C VAL A 14 11.05 -26.90 8.73
N PHE A 15 11.82 -26.85 7.64
CA PHE A 15 11.79 -25.73 6.67
C PHE A 15 10.41 -25.59 5.99
N ASN A 16 9.79 -26.72 5.63
CA ASN A 16 8.45 -26.73 5.01
C ASN A 16 7.35 -26.27 5.97
N ILE A 17 7.45 -26.56 7.27
CA ILE A 17 6.48 -26.13 8.30
C ILE A 17 6.53 -24.61 8.51
N MET A 18 7.72 -24.01 8.47
CA MET A 18 7.88 -22.56 8.57
C MET A 18 7.32 -21.82 7.35
N ALA A 19 7.47 -22.38 6.15
CA ALA A 19 6.92 -21.79 4.92
C ALA A 19 5.38 -21.74 4.92
N LEU A 20 4.71 -22.72 5.54
CA LEU A 20 3.25 -22.78 5.61
C LEU A 20 2.64 -21.70 6.52
N SER A 21 3.36 -21.31 7.58
CA SER A 21 2.89 -20.31 8.55
C SER A 21 3.01 -18.87 8.05
N ALA A 22 3.79 -18.63 6.99
CA ALA A 22 4.01 -17.30 6.39
C ALA A 22 2.86 -16.85 5.46
N GLN A 23 1.93 -17.72 5.10
CA GLN A 23 0.83 -17.43 4.18
C GLN A 23 -0.43 -16.90 4.87
N ARG A 24 -0.32 -16.22 6.01
CA ARG A 24 -1.46 -15.47 6.57
C ARG A 24 -1.75 -14.26 5.68
N LYS A 25 -2.61 -14.47 4.67
CA LYS A 25 -3.20 -13.40 3.87
C LYS A 25 -4.11 -12.58 4.78
N ILE A 26 -3.59 -11.48 5.33
CA ILE A 26 -4.43 -10.45 5.92
C ILE A 26 -5.25 -9.89 4.75
N ALA A 27 -6.52 -10.26 4.68
CA ALA A 27 -7.42 -9.66 3.71
C ALA A 27 -7.50 -8.16 4.05
N PRO A 28 -7.22 -7.26 3.09
CA PRO A 28 -7.39 -5.84 3.35
C PRO A 28 -8.85 -5.60 3.73
N GLU A 29 -9.09 -4.87 4.82
CA GLU A 29 -10.46 -4.49 5.20
C GLU A 29 -11.10 -3.76 4.02
N GLN A 30 -12.22 -4.31 3.54
CA GLN A 30 -12.98 -3.68 2.48
C GLN A 30 -13.65 -2.42 3.05
N PRO A 31 -13.41 -1.22 2.47
CA PRO A 31 -14.05 -0.01 2.94
C PRO A 31 -15.57 -0.09 2.69
N LYS A 32 -16.37 0.29 3.70
CA LYS A 32 -17.84 0.32 3.61
C LYS A 32 -18.37 1.40 2.67
N LEU A 33 -17.57 2.43 2.38
CA LEU A 33 -17.91 3.55 1.51
C LEU A 33 -16.66 4.03 0.77
N ILE A 34 -16.83 4.29 -0.52
CA ILE A 34 -15.82 4.92 -1.37
C ILE A 34 -16.42 6.24 -1.86
N VAL A 35 -15.70 7.34 -1.62
CA VAL A 35 -16.08 8.67 -2.11
C VAL A 35 -15.05 9.10 -3.16
N ASN A 36 -15.49 9.31 -4.38
CA ASN A 36 -14.67 9.85 -5.46
C ASN A 36 -14.95 11.35 -5.61
N ILE A 37 -13.90 12.18 -5.52
CA ILE A 37 -13.99 13.63 -5.61
C ILE A 37 -13.15 14.07 -6.80
N VAL A 38 -13.80 14.64 -7.81
CA VAL A 38 -13.15 15.22 -8.98
C VAL A 38 -13.29 16.73 -8.92
N VAL A 39 -12.16 17.43 -8.95
CA VAL A 39 -12.11 18.89 -9.04
C VAL A 39 -11.69 19.25 -10.45
N GLU A 40 -12.59 19.87 -11.21
CA GLU A 40 -12.29 20.26 -12.59
C GLU A 40 -11.12 21.27 -12.65
N GLN A 41 -10.31 21.14 -13.70
CA GLN A 41 -9.18 22.03 -13.98
C GLN A 41 -8.16 22.17 -12.83
N MET A 42 -8.10 21.20 -11.91
CA MET A 42 -7.16 21.23 -10.79
C MET A 42 -5.74 20.86 -11.27
N ARG A 43 -4.84 21.85 -11.30
CA ARG A 43 -3.42 21.63 -11.56
C ARG A 43 -2.65 21.40 -10.26
N TYR A 44 -1.75 20.43 -10.26
CA TYR A 44 -0.97 20.05 -9.07
C TYR A 44 -0.22 21.22 -8.40
N ASP A 45 0.26 22.20 -9.16
CA ASP A 45 0.96 23.37 -8.63
C ASP A 45 0.07 24.26 -7.75
N ILE A 46 -1.26 24.24 -7.93
CA ILE A 46 -2.23 24.98 -7.11
C ILE A 46 -2.16 24.51 -5.64
N LEU A 47 -2.01 23.20 -5.43
CA LEU A 47 -1.92 22.61 -4.08
C LEU A 47 -0.73 23.17 -3.31
N GLN A 48 0.42 23.32 -3.98
CA GLN A 48 1.62 23.87 -3.37
C GLN A 48 1.55 25.40 -3.25
N ARG A 49 1.10 26.10 -4.30
CA ARG A 49 1.03 27.57 -4.35
C ARG A 49 0.16 28.15 -3.23
N TYR A 50 -0.97 27.51 -2.94
CA TYR A 50 -1.93 27.99 -1.93
C TYR A 50 -1.89 27.16 -0.65
N TRP A 51 -0.78 26.45 -0.39
CA TRP A 51 -0.65 25.58 0.77
C TRP A 51 -0.96 26.28 2.09
N SER A 52 -0.51 27.51 2.28
CA SER A 52 -0.80 28.30 3.49
C SER A 52 -2.29 28.62 3.66
N LYS A 53 -3.07 28.67 2.57
CA LYS A 53 -4.50 29.00 2.58
C LYS A 53 -5.41 27.79 2.84
N PHE A 54 -4.92 26.56 2.70
CA PHE A 54 -5.74 25.37 2.95
C PHE A 54 -5.88 25.05 4.45
N SER A 55 -7.07 24.60 4.83
CA SER A 55 -7.35 24.12 6.19
C SER A 55 -6.65 22.79 6.47
N LYS A 56 -6.45 22.48 7.76
CA LYS A 56 -5.76 21.25 8.20
C LYS A 56 -6.51 19.98 7.78
N ASN A 57 -7.85 20.00 7.79
CA ASN A 57 -8.70 18.82 7.59
C ASN A 57 -9.20 18.63 6.13
N GLY A 58 -8.55 19.25 5.15
CA GLY A 58 -8.89 19.13 3.72
C GLY A 58 -7.75 18.50 2.91
N PHE A 59 -7.34 19.19 1.83
CA PHE A 59 -6.23 18.76 0.97
C PHE A 59 -4.94 18.45 1.75
N LYS A 60 -4.65 19.20 2.82
CA LYS A 60 -3.49 18.95 3.69
C LYS A 60 -3.52 17.56 4.32
N LYS A 61 -4.68 17.15 4.85
CA LYS A 61 -4.88 15.82 5.42
C LYS A 61 -4.69 14.74 4.36
N LEU A 62 -5.33 14.89 3.19
CA LEU A 62 -5.24 13.93 2.10
C LEU A 62 -3.80 13.74 1.60
N MET A 63 -3.01 14.81 1.53
CA MET A 63 -1.61 14.73 1.08
C MET A 63 -0.64 14.19 2.14
N ASN A 64 -0.91 14.41 3.43
CA ASN A 64 -0.02 14.00 4.52
C ASN A 64 -0.32 12.60 5.06
N GLU A 65 -1.59 12.21 5.12
CA GLU A 65 -2.05 10.94 5.69
C GLU A 65 -2.46 9.92 4.62
N GLY A 66 -2.62 10.36 3.38
CA GLY A 66 -2.98 9.52 2.24
C GLY A 66 -1.83 9.28 1.27
N THR A 67 -2.17 8.71 0.11
CA THR A 67 -1.22 8.49 -0.98
C THR A 67 -1.34 9.58 -2.03
N LEU A 68 -0.22 10.22 -2.37
CA LEU A 68 -0.16 11.29 -3.37
C LEU A 68 0.56 10.83 -4.65
N CYS A 69 -0.19 10.67 -5.73
CA CYS A 69 0.34 10.34 -7.05
C CYS A 69 0.83 11.61 -7.77
N LYS A 70 2.11 11.97 -7.59
CA LYS A 70 2.70 13.22 -8.13
C LYS A 70 2.82 13.25 -9.66
N ASN A 71 3.05 12.08 -10.27
CA ASN A 71 3.27 11.94 -11.71
C ASN A 71 2.05 11.29 -12.39
N ALA A 72 0.85 11.71 -11.98
CA ALA A 72 -0.37 11.32 -12.67
C ALA A 72 -0.52 12.16 -13.95
N TYR A 73 -0.64 11.50 -15.09
CA TYR A 73 -0.86 12.14 -16.38
C TYR A 73 -2.17 11.63 -16.96
N TYR A 74 -2.96 12.55 -17.51
CA TYR A 74 -4.11 12.18 -18.31
C TYR A 74 -3.68 12.21 -19.77
N ASN A 75 -3.83 11.09 -20.47
CA ASN A 75 -3.57 11.06 -21.90
C ASN A 75 -4.73 11.73 -22.64
N TYR A 76 -4.47 12.89 -23.23
CA TYR A 76 -5.44 13.64 -24.03
C TYR A 76 -5.46 13.21 -25.52
N LEU A 77 -4.75 12.12 -25.87
CA LEU A 77 -4.60 11.57 -27.22
C LEU A 77 -5.31 10.23 -27.38
#